data_AF-A0A817GJC4-F1
#
_entry.id   AF-A0A817GJC4-F1
#
_cell.length_a   1.000
_cell.length_b   1.000
_cell.length_c   1.000
_cell.angle_alpha   90.00
_cell.angle_beta   90.00
_cell.angle_gamma   90.00
#
_symmetry.space_group_name_H-M   'P 1'
#
loop_
_entity.id
_entity.type
_entity.pdbx_description
1 polymer ?
#
loop_
_entity_poly.entity_id
_entity_poly.type
_entity_poly.pdbx_seq_one_letter_code
_entity_poly.pdbx_strand_id
1 'polypeptide(L)'
;MYNIDLCPPEYHIIDPHHSFCSQPYPGVIDQQITAFERAHIVEMHNNERRLVRGTNIQKMYWNNDLAEIALRYARQCIFDHDKAIQRSVPKIPLSTGQNLAMGYENWTQTIQAWIEEKEHYFYDYPSAGVITHYTQMIWHSTTLVGCAATICPAYGQYNIPWLLYVCNYITGQLNSDLYRPYDQGFHDLSLHDCQGKVCLYNGTLDLNTCECQCSTYASGLQCERLNCSILPPCPYYSSASCIAVNVPLECPRLCGLCDRYEVLKWVYGENNLAPNVLAVKPRTITTTIR
;
A
#
# COMPACT_ATOMS: atom_id res chain seq x y z
N MET A 1 -14.26 -2.96 17.51
CA MET A 1 -13.43 -3.18 18.73
C MET A 1 -12.18 -3.95 18.31
N TYR A 2 -11.01 -3.59 18.84
CA TYR A 2 -9.76 -4.25 18.53
C TYR A 2 -9.50 -5.40 19.51
N ASN A 3 -8.97 -6.52 19.01
CA ASN A 3 -8.56 -7.64 19.82
C ASN A 3 -7.26 -8.22 19.25
N ILE A 4 -6.18 -8.12 20.03
CA ILE A 4 -4.85 -8.59 19.64
C ILE A 4 -4.81 -10.11 19.39
N ASP A 5 -5.70 -10.88 20.00
CA ASP A 5 -5.80 -12.33 19.80
C ASP A 5 -6.34 -12.71 18.41
N LEU A 6 -6.83 -11.74 17.63
CA LEU A 6 -7.32 -11.95 16.27
C LEU A 6 -6.25 -11.82 15.18
N CYS A 7 -5.06 -11.34 15.52
CA CYS A 7 -4.03 -11.04 14.54
C CYS A 7 -2.68 -11.65 14.94
N PRO A 8 -1.83 -11.98 13.94
CA PRO A 8 -0.47 -12.40 14.22
C PRO A 8 0.34 -11.34 15.00
N PRO A 9 1.31 -11.75 15.83
CA PRO A 9 2.08 -10.84 16.68
C PRO A 9 2.74 -9.66 15.96
N GLU A 10 3.18 -9.90 14.72
CA GLU A 10 3.83 -8.90 13.87
C GLU A 10 2.94 -7.71 13.49
N TYR A 11 1.61 -7.82 13.60
CA TYR A 11 0.69 -6.71 13.33
C TYR A 11 0.43 -5.86 14.58
N HIS A 12 0.17 -6.48 15.74
CA HIS A 12 -0.15 -5.70 16.94
C HIS A 12 1.08 -5.02 17.58
N ILE A 13 2.31 -5.47 17.25
CA ILE A 13 3.55 -4.76 17.63
C ILE A 13 3.75 -3.47 16.82
N ILE A 14 3.13 -3.36 15.65
CA ILE A 14 3.15 -2.12 14.87
C ILE A 14 2.25 -1.08 15.53
N ASP A 15 1.01 -1.48 15.79
CA ASP A 15 0.01 -0.69 16.50
C ASP A 15 -0.98 -1.65 17.19
N PRO A 16 -1.31 -1.49 18.48
CA PRO A 16 -2.28 -2.36 19.16
C PRO A 16 -3.70 -2.23 18.60
N HIS A 17 -3.99 -1.16 17.86
CA HIS A 17 -5.21 -0.91 17.11
C HIS A 17 -4.99 -1.09 15.59
N HIS A 18 -4.03 -1.92 15.19
CA HIS A 18 -3.82 -2.24 13.78
C HIS A 18 -5.11 -2.84 13.18
N SER A 19 -5.49 -2.43 11.97
CA SER A 19 -6.76 -2.80 11.32
C SER A 19 -6.91 -4.30 11.12
N PHE A 20 -5.79 -5.02 10.98
CA PHE A 20 -5.76 -6.49 10.94
C PHE A 20 -6.32 -7.14 12.21
N CYS A 21 -6.17 -6.49 13.37
CA CYS A 21 -6.61 -6.96 14.69
C CYS A 21 -8.06 -6.57 15.01
N SER A 22 -8.78 -5.98 14.06
CA SER A 22 -10.16 -5.52 14.26
C SER A 22 -11.16 -6.68 14.19
N GLN A 23 -12.11 -6.69 15.12
CA GLN A 23 -13.29 -7.55 15.05
C GLN A 23 -14.19 -7.11 13.90
N PRO A 24 -14.70 -8.03 13.04
CA PRO A 24 -15.62 -7.66 11.97
C PRO A 24 -16.94 -7.13 12.53
N TYR A 25 -17.58 -6.22 11.79
CA TYR A 25 -18.94 -5.80 12.07
C TYR A 25 -19.89 -7.01 11.89
N PRO A 26 -20.89 -7.22 12.78
CA PRO A 26 -21.79 -8.36 12.66
C PRO A 26 -22.59 -8.36 11.35
N GLY A 27 -22.62 -9.49 10.64
CA GLY A 27 -23.45 -9.65 9.44
C GLY A 27 -22.84 -9.12 8.14
N VAL A 28 -21.53 -8.79 8.13
CA VAL A 28 -20.80 -8.47 6.89
C VAL A 28 -20.68 -9.67 5.97
N ILE A 29 -20.65 -9.41 4.66
CA ILE A 29 -20.45 -10.44 3.62
C ILE A 29 -19.27 -10.01 2.74
N ASP A 30 -18.15 -10.70 2.88
CA ASP A 30 -16.96 -10.44 2.07
C ASP A 30 -17.21 -10.78 0.61
N GLN A 31 -16.76 -9.91 -0.29
CA GLN A 31 -16.74 -10.19 -1.72
C GLN A 31 -15.42 -10.85 -2.08
N GLN A 32 -15.50 -12.02 -2.71
CA GLN A 32 -14.31 -12.68 -3.23
C GLN A 32 -13.82 -11.94 -4.47
N ILE A 33 -12.58 -11.44 -4.42
CA ILE A 33 -11.92 -10.88 -5.60
C ILE A 33 -11.17 -12.01 -6.33
N THR A 34 -11.62 -12.31 -7.54
CA THR A 34 -11.03 -13.33 -8.38
C THR A 34 -9.62 -12.96 -8.84
N ALA A 35 -8.84 -13.94 -9.34
CA ALA A 35 -7.55 -13.64 -9.97
C ALA A 35 -7.68 -12.70 -11.19
N PHE A 36 -8.80 -12.80 -11.92
CA PHE A 36 -9.10 -11.92 -13.04
C PHE A 36 -9.34 -10.48 -12.56
N GLU A 37 -10.18 -10.27 -11.54
CA GLU A 37 -10.42 -8.94 -10.99
C GLU A 37 -9.16 -8.30 -10.39
N ARG A 38 -8.33 -9.09 -9.70
CA ARG A 38 -7.02 -8.60 -9.20
C ARG A 38 -6.15 -8.09 -10.35
N ALA A 39 -6.05 -8.84 -11.44
CA ALA A 39 -5.30 -8.44 -12.62
C ALA A 39 -5.93 -7.20 -13.29
N HIS A 40 -7.26 -7.14 -13.37
CA HIS A 40 -8.00 -6.03 -13.95
C HIS A 40 -7.81 -4.72 -13.16
N ILE A 41 -7.91 -4.77 -11.82
CA ILE A 41 -7.63 -3.62 -10.95
C ILE A 41 -6.21 -3.11 -11.21
N VAL A 42 -5.21 -3.99 -11.18
CA VAL A 42 -3.80 -3.62 -11.42
C VAL A 42 -3.61 -3.03 -12.82
N GLU A 43 -4.26 -3.60 -13.84
CA GLU A 43 -4.13 -3.11 -15.22
C GLU A 43 -4.78 -1.73 -15.40
N MET A 44 -5.94 -1.47 -14.78
CA MET A 44 -6.55 -0.13 -14.79
C MET A 44 -5.62 0.92 -14.15
N HIS A 45 -4.96 0.58 -13.03
CA HIS A 45 -3.95 1.47 -12.43
C HIS A 45 -2.77 1.70 -13.37
N ASN A 46 -2.21 0.61 -13.92
CA ASN A 46 -1.06 0.71 -14.82
C ASN A 46 -1.40 1.46 -16.11
N ASN A 47 -2.63 1.38 -16.63
CA ASN A 47 -3.07 2.15 -17.79
C ASN A 47 -2.96 3.65 -17.55
N GLU A 48 -3.52 4.17 -16.45
CA GLU A 48 -3.40 5.60 -16.14
C GLU A 48 -1.94 6.00 -15.85
N ARG A 49 -1.17 5.13 -15.18
CA ARG A 49 0.26 5.34 -14.94
C ARG A 49 1.08 5.49 -16.22
N ARG A 50 0.71 4.82 -17.32
CA ARG A 50 1.38 4.97 -18.63
C ARG A 50 1.01 6.28 -19.31
N LEU A 51 -0.16 6.85 -19.02
CA LEU A 51 -0.68 8.04 -19.69
C LEU A 51 -0.10 9.35 -19.13
N VAL A 52 0.45 9.32 -17.92
CA VAL A 52 1.05 10.51 -17.30
C VAL A 52 2.45 10.79 -17.82
N ARG A 53 2.85 12.06 -17.94
CA ARG A 53 4.20 12.44 -18.40
C ARG A 53 5.22 12.39 -17.26
N GLY A 54 5.46 11.19 -16.71
CA GLY A 54 6.36 10.96 -15.59
C GLY A 54 7.57 10.08 -15.95
N THR A 55 8.78 10.47 -15.56
CA THR A 55 10.02 9.74 -15.87
C THR A 55 10.39 8.69 -14.84
N ASN A 56 9.75 8.71 -13.67
CA ASN A 56 10.04 7.83 -12.53
C ASN A 56 8.84 6.95 -12.14
N ILE A 57 7.85 6.81 -13.02
CA ILE A 57 6.64 6.00 -12.77
C ILE A 57 6.99 4.52 -12.84
N GLN A 58 6.77 3.82 -11.73
CA GLN A 58 6.98 2.38 -11.65
C GLN A 58 5.73 1.59 -12.02
N LYS A 59 5.91 0.35 -12.47
CA LYS A 59 4.79 -0.57 -12.68
C LYS A 59 4.24 -1.08 -11.35
N MET A 60 2.92 -1.04 -11.23
CA MET A 60 2.19 -1.50 -10.04
C MET A 60 1.86 -3.00 -10.13
N TYR A 61 1.90 -3.68 -8.99
CA TYR A 61 1.65 -5.11 -8.83
C TYR A 61 0.66 -5.39 -7.70
N TRP A 62 -0.03 -6.53 -7.77
CA TRP A 62 -0.90 -6.97 -6.67
C TRP A 62 -0.07 -7.47 -5.48
N ASN A 63 -0.51 -7.13 -4.26
CA ASN A 63 0.07 -7.65 -3.02
C ASN A 63 -1.02 -8.20 -2.09
N ASN A 64 -0.85 -9.44 -1.64
CA ASN A 64 -1.85 -10.12 -0.82
C ASN A 64 -1.88 -9.61 0.63
N ASP A 65 -0.76 -9.14 1.18
CA ASP A 65 -0.72 -8.62 2.55
C ASP A 65 -1.53 -7.31 2.64
N LEU A 66 -1.37 -6.41 1.66
CA LEU A 66 -2.18 -5.20 1.51
C LEU A 66 -3.67 -5.53 1.35
N ALA A 67 -4.00 -6.56 0.56
CA ALA A 67 -5.38 -6.99 0.31
C ALA A 67 -6.04 -7.58 1.57
N GLU A 68 -5.32 -8.39 2.35
CA GLU A 68 -5.83 -8.93 3.62
C GLU A 68 -6.05 -7.81 4.64
N ILE A 69 -5.12 -6.85 4.75
CA ILE A 69 -5.32 -5.66 5.60
C ILE A 69 -6.55 -4.86 5.14
N ALA A 70 -6.70 -4.65 3.82
CA ALA A 70 -7.86 -3.95 3.26
C ALA A 70 -9.18 -4.69 3.59
N LEU A 71 -9.19 -6.03 3.55
CA LEU A 71 -10.35 -6.84 3.90
C LEU A 71 -10.72 -6.69 5.38
N ARG A 72 -9.72 -6.72 6.26
CA ARG A 72 -9.92 -6.54 7.70
C ARG A 72 -10.52 -5.16 8.02
N TYR A 73 -10.10 -4.13 7.26
CA TYR A 73 -10.65 -2.79 7.36
C TYR A 73 -12.07 -2.69 6.76
N ALA A 74 -12.30 -3.23 5.57
CA ALA A 74 -13.61 -3.22 4.90
C ALA A 74 -14.71 -3.87 5.77
N ARG A 75 -14.37 -4.92 6.52
CA ARG A 75 -15.25 -5.57 7.50
C ARG A 75 -15.68 -4.68 8.67
N GLN A 76 -15.05 -3.52 8.88
CA GLN A 76 -15.49 -2.56 9.88
C GLN A 76 -16.69 -1.73 9.43
N CYS A 77 -16.94 -1.68 8.11
CA CYS A 77 -18.04 -0.93 7.52
C CYS A 77 -18.02 0.56 7.89
N ILE A 78 -16.82 1.13 7.94
CA ILE A 78 -16.58 2.55 8.19
C ILE A 78 -16.10 3.16 6.87
N PHE A 79 -16.86 4.13 6.34
CA PHE A 79 -16.44 4.90 5.17
C PHE A 79 -15.66 6.14 5.61
N ASP A 80 -14.49 5.89 6.22
CA ASP A 80 -13.48 6.86 6.62
C ASP A 80 -12.12 6.15 6.53
N HIS A 81 -11.01 6.86 6.65
CA HIS A 81 -9.68 6.24 6.65
C HIS A 81 -9.25 5.78 8.05
N ASP A 82 -8.65 4.60 8.15
CA ASP A 82 -7.82 4.26 9.31
C ASP A 82 -6.55 5.12 9.36
N LYS A 83 -5.79 5.03 10.45
CA LYS A 83 -4.47 5.67 10.50
C LYS A 83 -3.51 4.91 9.59
N ALA A 84 -2.58 5.60 8.93
CA ALA A 84 -1.58 4.97 8.06
C ALA A 84 -0.81 3.83 8.74
N ILE A 85 -0.47 3.98 10.03
CA ILE A 85 0.20 2.95 10.82
C ILE A 85 -0.65 1.71 11.07
N GLN A 86 -1.98 1.84 11.08
CA GLN A 86 -2.93 0.74 11.32
C GLN A 86 -3.15 -0.12 10.08
N ARG A 87 -2.65 0.32 8.92
CA ARG A 87 -2.67 -0.43 7.66
C ARG A 87 -1.26 -0.71 7.12
N SER A 88 -0.25 -0.65 7.97
CA SER A 88 1.13 -0.97 7.60
C SER A 88 1.32 -2.47 7.39
N VAL A 89 2.15 -2.85 6.41
CA VAL A 89 2.53 -4.25 6.22
C VAL A 89 3.76 -4.54 7.08
N PRO A 90 3.76 -5.57 7.96
CA PRO A 90 4.88 -5.81 8.87
C PRO A 90 6.24 -5.93 8.18
N LYS A 91 6.31 -6.68 7.07
CA LYS A 91 7.55 -6.86 6.29
C LYS A 91 7.92 -5.67 5.40
N ILE A 92 7.03 -4.68 5.26
CA ILE A 92 7.26 -3.49 4.44
C ILE A 92 7.01 -2.26 5.31
N PRO A 93 7.99 -1.83 6.12
CA PRO A 93 7.84 -0.72 7.08
C PRO A 93 7.83 0.65 6.39
N LEU A 94 7.10 0.77 5.29
CA LEU A 94 6.80 2.02 4.60
C LEU A 94 5.39 2.48 4.95
N SER A 95 5.13 3.75 4.69
CA SER A 95 3.76 4.28 4.71
C SER A 95 2.84 3.47 3.79
N THR A 96 1.59 3.28 4.18
CA THR A 96 0.55 2.68 3.33
C THR A 96 -0.51 3.73 3.01
N GLY A 97 -0.78 3.97 1.73
CA GLY A 97 -1.90 4.79 1.24
C GLY A 97 -3.21 4.01 1.22
N GLN A 98 -4.34 4.70 1.03
CA GLN A 98 -5.65 4.05 0.93
C GLN A 98 -6.61 4.85 0.06
N ASN A 99 -7.32 4.17 -0.84
CA ASN A 99 -8.50 4.68 -1.52
C ASN A 99 -9.73 3.91 -1.05
N LEU A 100 -10.83 4.62 -0.87
CA LEU A 100 -12.13 4.06 -0.47
C LEU A 100 -13.16 4.38 -1.54
N ALA A 101 -14.15 3.51 -1.68
CA ALA A 101 -15.34 3.82 -2.47
C ALA A 101 -16.56 3.09 -1.93
N MET A 102 -17.73 3.65 -2.23
CA MET A 102 -19.03 3.02 -1.98
C MET A 102 -20.03 3.48 -3.04
N GLY A 103 -21.12 2.72 -3.21
CA GLY A 103 -22.17 3.07 -4.18
C GLY A 103 -21.91 2.60 -5.61
N TYR A 104 -20.92 1.73 -5.83
CA TYR A 104 -20.59 1.15 -7.13
C TYR A 104 -20.89 -0.35 -7.16
N GLU A 105 -21.31 -0.86 -8.32
CA GLU A 105 -21.73 -2.26 -8.47
C GLU A 105 -20.56 -3.23 -8.64
N ASN A 106 -19.42 -2.75 -9.14
CA ASN A 106 -18.26 -3.59 -9.41
C ASN A 106 -16.95 -2.77 -9.39
N TRP A 107 -15.82 -3.47 -9.39
CA TRP A 107 -14.48 -2.88 -9.42
C TRP A 107 -14.23 -1.96 -10.61
N THR A 108 -14.77 -2.24 -11.80
CA THR A 108 -14.56 -1.35 -12.96
C THR A 108 -15.14 0.02 -12.69
N GLN A 109 -16.39 0.10 -12.22
CA GLN A 109 -17.03 1.37 -11.87
C GLN A 109 -16.30 2.07 -10.71
N THR A 110 -15.90 1.33 -9.67
CA THR A 110 -15.13 1.86 -8.53
C THR A 110 -13.82 2.51 -8.98
N ILE A 111 -12.99 1.78 -9.74
CA ILE A 111 -11.70 2.31 -10.19
C ILE A 111 -11.91 3.46 -11.18
N GLN A 112 -12.90 3.35 -12.09
CA GLN A 112 -13.23 4.40 -13.05
C GLN A 112 -13.59 5.72 -12.35
N ALA A 113 -14.35 5.68 -11.26
CA ALA A 113 -14.67 6.88 -10.48
C ALA A 113 -13.43 7.55 -9.87
N TRP A 114 -12.45 6.77 -9.40
CA TRP A 114 -11.17 7.34 -8.97
C TRP A 114 -10.37 7.92 -10.13
N ILE A 115 -10.44 7.31 -11.32
CA ILE A 115 -9.78 7.82 -12.53
C ILE A 115 -10.37 9.16 -12.98
N GLU A 116 -11.69 9.32 -12.90
CA GLU A 116 -12.40 10.53 -13.35
C GLU A 116 -11.98 11.80 -12.63
N GLU A 117 -11.43 11.70 -11.42
CA GLU A 117 -10.81 12.84 -10.73
C GLU A 117 -9.68 13.50 -11.53
N LYS A 118 -9.10 12.82 -12.53
CA LYS A 118 -8.12 13.41 -13.44
C LYS A 118 -8.63 14.64 -14.19
N GLU A 119 -9.94 14.78 -14.36
CA GLU A 119 -10.56 15.97 -14.96
C GLU A 119 -10.30 17.24 -14.14
N HIS A 120 -10.01 17.10 -12.85
CA HIS A 120 -9.69 18.19 -11.94
C HIS A 120 -8.19 18.28 -11.62
N TYR A 121 -7.37 17.39 -12.18
CA TYR A 121 -5.94 17.30 -11.88
C TYR A 121 -5.10 18.03 -12.94
N PHE A 122 -4.29 18.97 -12.46
CA PHE A 122 -3.32 19.70 -13.27
C PHE A 122 -1.98 19.69 -12.54
N TYR A 123 -0.95 19.08 -13.15
CA TYR A 123 0.39 19.03 -12.57
C TYR A 123 0.89 20.45 -12.25
N ASP A 124 1.49 20.65 -11.07
CA ASP A 124 1.94 21.97 -10.53
C ASP A 124 0.84 22.98 -10.17
N TYR A 125 -0.44 22.69 -10.40
CA TYR A 125 -1.53 23.64 -10.15
C TYR A 125 -2.52 23.11 -9.12
N PRO A 126 -3.07 24.00 -8.26
CA PRO A 126 -4.11 23.62 -7.34
C PRO A 126 -5.34 23.11 -8.08
N SER A 127 -6.01 22.11 -7.50
CA SER A 127 -7.24 21.55 -8.05
C SER A 127 -8.47 22.35 -7.59
N ALA A 128 -9.52 22.34 -8.41
CA ALA A 128 -10.85 22.82 -8.06
C ALA A 128 -11.77 21.70 -7.51
N GLY A 129 -11.28 20.46 -7.40
CA GLY A 129 -12.05 19.29 -6.99
C GLY A 129 -11.23 18.28 -6.20
N VAL A 130 -11.82 17.11 -5.95
CA VAL A 130 -11.12 15.99 -5.33
C VAL A 130 -10.21 15.35 -6.39
N ILE A 131 -8.93 15.17 -6.04
CA ILE A 131 -7.91 14.53 -6.90
C ILE A 131 -7.15 13.43 -6.18
N THR A 132 -7.45 13.21 -4.90
CA THR A 132 -6.63 12.41 -4.00
C THR A 132 -6.67 10.92 -4.31
N HIS A 133 -7.76 10.41 -4.89
CA HIS A 133 -7.81 9.01 -5.31
C HIS A 133 -6.98 8.82 -6.57
N TYR A 134 -7.13 9.70 -7.57
CA TYR A 134 -6.36 9.62 -8.82
C TYR A 134 -4.86 9.77 -8.55
N THR A 135 -4.44 10.79 -7.80
CA THR A 135 -3.02 11.05 -7.50
C THR A 135 -2.35 9.89 -6.78
N GLN A 136 -3.07 9.14 -5.93
CA GLN A 136 -2.55 7.92 -5.31
C GLN A 136 -2.35 6.80 -6.35
N MET A 137 -3.23 6.67 -7.34
CA MET A 137 -3.09 5.68 -8.43
C MET A 137 -1.84 5.94 -9.28
N ILE A 138 -1.52 7.21 -9.54
CA ILE A 138 -0.38 7.64 -10.36
C ILE A 138 0.86 8.00 -9.55
N TRP A 139 0.88 7.75 -8.24
CA TRP A 139 2.01 8.06 -7.37
C TRP A 139 3.26 7.26 -7.77
N HIS A 140 4.36 7.94 -8.07
CA HIS A 140 5.52 7.36 -8.74
C HIS A 140 6.14 6.16 -8.01
N SER A 141 6.23 6.24 -6.68
CA SER A 141 6.86 5.23 -5.82
C SER A 141 5.91 4.12 -5.38
N THR A 142 4.61 4.23 -5.64
CA THR A 142 3.63 3.20 -5.30
C THR A 142 3.72 2.05 -6.29
N THR A 143 4.30 0.93 -5.86
CA THR A 143 4.55 -0.25 -6.70
C THR A 143 3.65 -1.44 -6.38
N LEU A 144 2.93 -1.41 -5.26
CA LEU A 144 2.08 -2.50 -4.80
C LEU A 144 0.71 -1.97 -4.40
N VAL A 145 -0.34 -2.70 -4.78
CA VAL A 145 -1.71 -2.45 -4.38
C VAL A 145 -2.36 -3.76 -3.93
N GLY A 146 -3.20 -3.69 -2.91
CA GLY A 146 -4.06 -4.79 -2.51
C GLY A 146 -5.41 -4.27 -2.08
N CYS A 147 -6.47 -4.87 -2.59
CA CYS A 147 -7.84 -4.39 -2.39
C CYS A 147 -8.75 -5.46 -1.81
N ALA A 148 -9.86 -5.01 -1.24
CA ALA A 148 -10.95 -5.83 -0.74
C ALA A 148 -12.29 -5.11 -0.91
N ALA A 149 -13.37 -5.87 -0.94
CA ALA A 149 -14.72 -5.33 -0.90
C ALA A 149 -15.58 -6.15 0.06
N THR A 150 -16.44 -5.47 0.82
CA THR A 150 -17.32 -6.11 1.81
C THR A 150 -18.70 -5.48 1.74
N ILE A 151 -19.74 -6.31 1.65
CA ILE A 151 -21.12 -5.87 1.81
C ILE A 151 -21.35 -5.64 3.30
N CYS A 152 -21.66 -4.40 3.62
CA CYS A 152 -22.03 -3.93 4.93
C CYS A 152 -23.54 -4.05 5.13
N PRO A 153 -24.00 -4.56 6.29
CA PRO A 153 -25.43 -4.64 6.56
C PRO A 153 -26.06 -3.24 6.66
N ALA A 154 -27.39 -3.18 6.60
CA ALA A 154 -28.12 -1.94 6.81
C ALA A 154 -27.96 -1.46 8.25
N TYR A 155 -27.25 -0.35 8.46
CA TYR A 155 -27.15 0.32 9.76
C TYR A 155 -26.64 1.76 9.60
N GLY A 156 -26.85 2.57 10.65
CA GLY A 156 -26.37 3.95 10.70
C GLY A 156 -27.04 4.83 9.64
N GLN A 157 -26.24 5.55 8.86
CA GLN A 157 -26.74 6.45 7.80
C GLN A 157 -27.34 5.69 6.60
N TYR A 158 -26.96 4.43 6.41
CA TYR A 158 -27.35 3.64 5.25
C TYR A 158 -28.40 2.60 5.66
N ASN A 159 -29.66 2.88 5.35
CA ASN A 159 -30.82 2.02 5.68
C ASN A 159 -30.98 0.81 4.73
N ILE A 160 -29.97 0.52 3.91
CA ILE A 160 -29.90 -0.62 3.00
C ILE A 160 -28.49 -1.21 3.04
N PRO A 161 -28.30 -2.50 2.74
CA PRO A 161 -26.97 -3.05 2.55
C PRO A 161 -26.20 -2.28 1.47
N TRP A 162 -24.91 -2.06 1.71
CA TRP A 162 -24.06 -1.25 0.83
C TRP A 162 -22.67 -1.87 0.71
N LEU A 163 -21.99 -1.62 -0.41
CA LEU A 163 -20.69 -2.22 -0.69
C LEU A 163 -19.58 -1.21 -0.41
N LEU A 164 -18.67 -1.56 0.51
CA LEU A 164 -17.46 -0.80 0.81
C LEU A 164 -16.29 -1.42 0.06
N TYR A 165 -15.61 -0.62 -0.77
CA TYR A 165 -14.38 -0.96 -1.46
C TYR A 165 -13.20 -0.28 -0.78
N VAL A 166 -12.13 -1.03 -0.56
CA VAL A 166 -10.89 -0.54 0.06
C VAL A 166 -9.72 -1.01 -0.80
N CYS A 167 -8.86 -0.09 -1.23
CA CYS A 167 -7.56 -0.42 -1.81
C CYS A 167 -6.46 0.21 -0.96
N ASN A 168 -5.52 -0.60 -0.49
CA ASN A 168 -4.31 -0.14 0.19
C ASN A 168 -3.13 -0.14 -0.79
N TYR A 169 -2.26 0.86 -0.67
CA TYR A 169 -1.15 1.12 -1.58
C TYR A 169 0.16 1.16 -0.81
N ILE A 170 1.20 0.44 -1.25
CA ILE A 170 2.51 0.64 -0.64
C ILE A 170 3.04 2.02 -1.03
N THR A 171 3.57 2.75 -0.06
CA THR A 171 3.80 4.20 -0.10
C THR A 171 2.50 4.98 -0.33
N GLY A 172 2.01 5.61 0.74
CA GLY A 172 0.95 6.61 0.62
C GLY A 172 1.48 7.91 0.04
N GLN A 173 0.65 8.60 -0.73
CA GLN A 173 0.97 9.93 -1.23
C GLN A 173 1.20 10.94 -0.10
N LEU A 174 2.06 11.92 -0.35
CA LEU A 174 2.35 13.00 0.60
C LEU A 174 1.55 14.25 0.22
N ASN A 175 0.94 14.89 1.22
CA ASN A 175 0.22 16.14 1.01
C ASN A 175 1.12 17.27 0.47
N SER A 176 2.43 17.23 0.78
CA SER A 176 3.40 18.20 0.27
C SER A 176 3.57 18.16 -1.25
N ASP A 177 3.39 16.99 -1.85
CA ASP A 177 3.68 16.72 -3.26
C ASP A 177 2.45 16.21 -4.01
N LEU A 178 1.25 16.49 -3.50
CA LEU A 178 -0.02 16.06 -4.09
C LEU A 178 -0.15 16.47 -5.57
N TYR A 179 0.36 17.65 -5.92
CA TYR A 179 0.35 18.20 -7.30
C TYR A 179 1.58 17.80 -8.13
N ARG A 180 2.50 17.04 -7.54
CA ARG A 180 3.73 16.50 -8.14
C ARG A 180 3.90 15.02 -7.81
N PRO A 181 2.94 14.15 -8.16
CA PRO A 181 2.99 12.73 -7.83
C PRO A 181 4.10 11.96 -8.56
N TYR A 182 4.83 12.60 -9.48
CA TYR A 182 5.92 12.03 -10.27
C TYR A 182 6.87 13.10 -10.80
N ASP A 183 8.05 12.71 -11.25
CA ASP A 183 9.00 13.62 -11.91
C ASP A 183 8.55 13.87 -13.35
N GLN A 184 8.18 15.11 -13.67
CA GLN A 184 7.65 15.44 -15.00
C GLN A 184 8.72 15.28 -16.10
N GLY A 185 8.36 14.57 -17.17
CA GLY A 185 9.19 14.45 -18.36
C GLY A 185 8.59 13.53 -19.42
N PHE A 186 9.27 13.45 -20.57
CA PHE A 186 8.82 12.60 -21.68
C PHE A 186 9.35 11.18 -21.51
N HIS A 187 8.49 10.18 -21.72
CA HIS A 187 8.82 8.76 -21.71
C HIS A 187 7.95 8.03 -22.75
N ASP A 188 8.34 6.83 -23.16
CA ASP A 188 7.73 6.07 -24.27
C ASP A 188 6.50 5.24 -23.86
N LEU A 189 5.72 5.72 -22.89
CA LEU A 189 4.58 5.03 -22.26
C LEU A 189 4.96 3.71 -21.54
N SER A 190 6.25 3.36 -21.47
CA SER A 190 6.71 2.20 -20.70
C SER A 190 6.85 2.55 -19.22
N LEU A 191 6.46 1.62 -18.34
CA LEU A 191 6.64 1.78 -16.90
C LEU A 191 7.96 1.13 -16.47
N HIS A 192 8.64 1.73 -15.48
CA HIS A 192 9.80 1.09 -14.85
C HIS A 192 9.37 -0.20 -14.16
N ASP A 193 9.79 -1.33 -14.70
CA ASP A 193 9.36 -2.65 -14.27
C ASP A 193 10.41 -3.35 -13.40
N CYS A 194 10.44 -2.95 -12.13
CA CYS A 194 11.25 -3.62 -11.11
C CYS A 194 10.50 -4.74 -10.39
N GLN A 195 9.47 -5.32 -11.02
CA GLN A 195 8.69 -6.43 -10.48
C GLN A 195 8.14 -6.16 -9.08
N GLY A 196 7.71 -4.93 -8.79
CA GLY A 196 7.16 -4.53 -7.49
C GLY A 196 8.18 -4.48 -6.35
N LYS A 197 9.49 -4.48 -6.66
CA LYS A 197 10.56 -4.37 -5.66
C LYS A 197 10.42 -3.08 -4.85
N VAL A 198 10.66 -3.19 -3.56
CA VAL A 198 10.63 -2.06 -2.62
C VAL A 198 11.93 -2.06 -1.83
N CYS A 199 12.62 -0.93 -1.76
CA CYS A 199 13.79 -0.76 -0.92
C CYS A 199 13.37 -0.31 0.48
N LEU A 200 13.74 -1.09 1.49
CA LEU A 200 13.34 -0.87 2.87
C LEU A 200 14.33 0.04 3.61
N TYR A 201 13.91 0.54 4.77
CA TYR A 201 14.74 1.28 5.72
C TYR A 201 15.56 2.41 5.07
N ASN A 202 14.88 3.27 4.32
CA ASN A 202 15.48 4.41 3.62
C ASN A 202 16.51 4.01 2.54
N GLY A 203 16.35 2.84 1.94
CA GLY A 203 17.06 2.48 0.71
C GLY A 203 16.43 3.13 -0.52
N THR A 204 17.26 3.41 -1.52
CA THR A 204 16.83 4.01 -2.80
C THR A 204 16.85 2.96 -3.91
N LEU A 205 15.80 2.90 -4.72
CA LEU A 205 15.73 2.03 -5.90
C LEU A 205 16.32 2.74 -7.12
N ASP A 206 17.33 2.14 -7.76
CA ASP A 206 17.72 2.53 -9.12
C ASP A 206 16.72 1.91 -10.10
N LEU A 207 15.98 2.75 -10.83
CA LEU A 207 14.93 2.29 -11.75
C LEU A 207 15.47 1.64 -13.02
N ASN A 208 16.74 1.85 -13.38
CA ASN A 208 17.36 1.25 -14.56
C ASN A 208 17.90 -0.15 -14.28
N THR A 209 18.48 -0.35 -13.09
CA THR A 209 19.07 -1.65 -12.69
C THR A 209 18.13 -2.47 -11.82
N CYS A 210 17.11 -1.83 -11.24
CA CYS A 210 16.25 -2.39 -10.21
C CYS A 210 17.01 -2.86 -8.97
N GLU A 211 18.14 -2.23 -8.65
CA GLU A 211 18.94 -2.53 -7.47
C GLU A 211 18.67 -1.52 -6.35
N CYS A 212 18.61 -2.01 -5.11
CA CYS A 212 18.48 -1.17 -3.94
C CYS A 212 19.86 -0.70 -3.45
N GLN A 213 20.01 0.61 -3.33
CA GLN A 213 21.12 1.22 -2.61
C GLN A 213 20.70 1.41 -1.15
N CYS A 214 21.29 0.62 -0.24
CA CYS A 214 20.89 0.62 1.16
C CYS A 214 21.53 1.75 1.96
N SER A 215 20.79 2.24 2.95
CA SER A 215 21.35 3.07 4.02
C SER A 215 22.45 2.33 4.78
N THR A 216 23.35 3.06 5.44
CA THR A 216 24.55 2.49 6.12
C THR A 216 24.23 1.48 7.22
N TYR A 217 23.01 1.50 7.75
CA TYR A 217 22.51 0.61 8.79
C TYR A 217 21.60 -0.52 8.27
N ALA A 218 21.48 -0.68 6.95
CA ALA A 218 20.64 -1.69 6.32
C ALA A 218 21.42 -2.49 5.26
N SER A 219 21.02 -3.73 5.02
CA SER A 219 21.66 -4.62 4.02
C SER A 219 20.67 -5.63 3.46
N GLY A 220 21.07 -6.34 2.40
CA GLY A 220 20.20 -7.26 1.66
C GLY A 220 19.76 -6.69 0.32
N LEU A 221 19.07 -7.50 -0.49
CA LEU A 221 18.68 -7.14 -1.86
C LEU A 221 17.59 -6.06 -1.91
N GLN A 222 16.79 -5.97 -0.86
CA GLN A 222 15.76 -4.95 -0.64
C GLN A 222 16.07 -4.13 0.62
N CYS A 223 17.32 -4.17 1.08
CA CYS A 223 17.74 -3.57 2.34
C CYS A 223 17.02 -4.15 3.58
N GLU A 224 16.44 -5.34 3.49
CA GLU A 224 15.54 -5.92 4.48
C GLU A 224 16.17 -6.28 5.84
N ARG A 225 17.50 -6.22 5.95
CA ARG A 225 18.23 -6.56 7.17
C ARG A 225 18.74 -5.30 7.87
N LEU A 226 18.15 -4.98 9.02
CA LEU A 226 18.55 -3.87 9.87
C LEU A 226 19.74 -4.24 10.76
N ASN A 227 20.72 -3.34 10.85
CA ASN A 227 21.74 -3.35 11.90
C ASN A 227 21.37 -2.32 12.96
N CYS A 228 20.62 -2.79 13.97
CA CYS A 228 20.12 -1.95 15.04
C CYS A 228 21.23 -1.31 15.90
N SER A 229 22.44 -1.86 15.91
CA SER A 229 23.56 -1.37 16.73
C SER A 229 24.19 -0.08 16.22
N ILE A 230 23.94 0.29 14.96
CA ILE A 230 24.57 1.45 14.29
C ILE A 230 23.55 2.47 13.77
N LEU A 231 22.32 2.44 14.28
CA LEU A 231 21.27 3.39 13.90
C LEU A 231 21.63 4.84 14.30
N PRO A 232 21.23 5.84 13.49
CA PRO A 232 21.50 7.23 13.79
C PRO A 232 20.74 7.71 15.05
N PRO A 233 21.28 8.70 15.80
CA PRO A 233 20.56 9.33 16.89
C PRO A 233 19.41 10.19 16.35
N CYS A 234 18.37 10.36 17.18
CA CYS A 234 17.13 11.05 16.82
C CYS A 234 16.85 12.27 17.69
N PRO A 235 17.70 13.32 17.66
CA PRO A 235 17.60 14.44 18.59
C PRO A 235 16.38 15.35 18.34
N TYR A 236 15.81 15.32 17.14
CA TYR A 236 14.72 16.22 16.72
C TYR A 236 13.31 15.60 16.87
N TYR A 237 13.21 14.33 17.25
CA TYR A 237 11.97 13.59 17.28
C TYR A 237 11.67 13.04 18.68
N SER A 238 10.38 12.94 18.99
CA SER A 238 9.88 12.24 20.18
C SER A 238 9.13 10.98 19.76
N SER A 239 8.79 10.11 20.71
CA SER A 239 7.94 8.93 20.43
C SER A 239 6.60 9.32 19.78
N ALA A 240 6.05 10.49 20.12
CA ALA A 240 4.83 11.01 19.50
C ALA A 240 5.00 11.33 18.00
N SER A 241 6.23 11.64 17.56
CA SER A 241 6.53 11.93 16.15
C SER A 241 6.40 10.70 15.24
N CYS A 242 6.44 9.49 15.81
CA CYS A 242 6.33 8.23 15.06
C CYS A 242 4.98 8.01 14.38
N ILE A 243 3.98 8.86 14.64
CA ILE A 243 2.71 8.88 13.91
C ILE A 243 2.88 9.39 12.47
N ALA A 244 3.91 10.21 12.21
CA ALA A 244 4.19 10.74 10.89
C ALA A 244 4.87 9.68 10.03
N VAL A 245 4.46 9.58 8.77
CA VAL A 245 4.81 8.49 7.86
C VAL A 245 6.32 8.35 7.58
N ASN A 246 7.06 9.46 7.64
CA ASN A 246 8.51 9.51 7.38
C ASN A 246 9.35 9.21 8.63
N VAL A 247 8.86 9.54 9.82
CA VAL A 247 9.66 9.50 11.06
C VAL A 247 10.13 8.09 11.42
N PRO A 248 9.34 7.01 11.27
CA PRO A 248 9.86 5.65 11.47
C PRO A 248 11.05 5.29 10.58
N LEU A 249 11.14 5.85 9.37
CA LEU A 249 12.25 5.58 8.44
C LEU A 249 13.49 6.38 8.80
N GLU A 250 13.32 7.63 9.21
CA GLU A 250 14.42 8.51 9.65
C GLU A 250 14.92 8.13 11.05
N CYS A 251 14.03 7.61 11.89
CA CYS A 251 14.27 7.27 13.29
C CYS A 251 13.79 5.86 13.67
N PRO A 252 14.41 4.80 13.07
CA PRO A 252 13.96 3.42 13.23
C PRO A 252 13.94 2.95 14.68
N ARG A 253 14.96 3.29 15.47
CA ARG A 253 15.05 2.85 16.88
C ARG A 253 13.98 3.52 17.74
N LEU A 254 13.79 4.83 17.59
CA LEU A 254 12.80 5.58 18.37
C LEU A 254 11.38 5.08 18.10
N CYS A 255 11.08 4.69 16.86
CA CYS A 255 9.77 4.22 16.44
C CYS A 255 9.61 2.68 16.47
N GLY A 256 10.49 1.98 17.19
CA GLY A 256 10.35 0.54 17.45
C GLY A 256 10.59 -0.38 16.25
N LEU A 257 11.19 0.11 15.16
CA LEU A 257 11.49 -0.76 14.00
C LEU A 257 12.49 -1.87 14.34
N CYS A 258 13.37 -1.67 15.33
CA CYS A 258 14.25 -2.72 15.82
C CYS A 258 13.50 -3.85 16.52
N ASP A 259 12.55 -3.51 17.40
CA ASP A 259 11.75 -4.51 18.11
C ASP A 259 10.89 -5.29 17.11
N ARG A 260 10.31 -4.58 16.13
CA ARG A 260 9.59 -5.20 15.00
C ARG A 260 10.50 -6.12 14.20
N TYR A 261 11.71 -5.69 13.87
CA TYR A 261 12.68 -6.50 13.13
C TYR A 261 13.02 -7.81 13.84
N GLU A 262 13.25 -7.76 15.16
CA GLU A 262 13.52 -8.97 15.95
C GLU A 262 12.30 -9.92 15.99
N VAL A 263 11.09 -9.39 16.10
CA VAL A 263 9.86 -10.21 15.99
C VAL A 263 9.74 -10.84 14.61
N LEU A 264 9.94 -10.08 13.54
CA LEU A 264 9.88 -10.61 12.18
C LEU A 264 10.95 -11.68 11.93
N LYS A 265 12.17 -11.47 12.46
CA LYS A 265 13.26 -12.45 12.40
C LYS A 265 12.87 -13.74 13.10
N TRP A 266 12.19 -13.65 14.24
CA TRP A 266 11.67 -14.80 14.97
C TRP A 266 10.54 -15.52 14.21
N VAL A 267 9.58 -14.78 13.64
CA VAL A 267 8.43 -15.34 12.91
C VAL A 267 8.84 -15.99 11.59
N TYR A 268 9.69 -15.33 10.79
CA TYR A 268 9.95 -15.70 9.40
C TYR A 268 11.34 -16.27 9.15
N GLY A 269 12.28 -16.02 10.06
CA GLY A 269 13.71 -16.24 9.84
C GLY A 269 14.35 -15.10 9.06
N GLU A 270 15.62 -14.82 9.36
CA GLU A 270 16.38 -13.67 8.82
C GLU A 270 16.46 -13.64 7.29
N ASN A 271 16.52 -14.81 6.65
CA ASN A 271 16.63 -14.93 5.20
C ASN A 271 15.29 -14.77 4.45
N ASN A 272 14.15 -14.70 5.16
CA ASN A 272 12.80 -14.59 4.58
C ASN A 272 12.10 -13.27 4.95
N LEU A 273 12.88 -12.26 5.32
CA LEU A 273 12.40 -10.92 5.67
C LEU A 273 12.09 -10.07 4.43
N ALA A 274 12.59 -10.47 3.27
CA ALA A 274 12.26 -9.82 2.02
C ALA A 274 10.73 -9.85 1.78
N PRO A 275 10.12 -8.71 1.44
CA PRO A 275 8.73 -8.65 1.02
C PRO A 275 8.43 -9.70 -0.06
N ASN A 276 7.36 -10.48 0.14
CA ASN A 276 6.90 -11.43 -0.87
C ASN A 276 6.29 -10.64 -2.03
N VAL A 277 7.08 -10.39 -3.08
CA VAL A 277 6.55 -9.83 -4.31
C VAL A 277 6.01 -10.96 -5.18
N LEU A 278 4.85 -11.49 -4.81
CA LEU A 278 4.12 -12.38 -5.70
C LEU A 278 3.43 -11.53 -6.76
N ALA A 279 4.19 -11.14 -7.79
CA ALA A 279 3.60 -10.83 -9.07
C ALA A 279 2.74 -12.03 -9.50
N VAL A 280 1.49 -11.77 -9.89
CA VAL A 280 0.68 -12.76 -10.60
C VAL A 280 1.51 -13.17 -11.81
N LYS A 281 2.24 -14.30 -11.73
CA LYS A 281 2.87 -14.88 -12.92
C LYS A 281 1.73 -15.08 -13.92
N PRO A 282 1.79 -14.51 -15.14
CA PRO A 282 0.86 -14.90 -16.17
C PRO A 282 1.03 -16.41 -16.33
N ARG A 283 -0.01 -17.19 -16.03
CA ARG A 283 -0.01 -18.61 -16.39
C ARG A 283 0.08 -18.63 -17.91
N THR A 284 1.20 -19.12 -18.43
CA THR A 284 1.25 -19.64 -19.80
C THR A 284 0.20 -20.75 -19.88
N ILE A 285 -0.95 -20.42 -20.50
CA ILE A 285 -1.92 -21.42 -20.91
C ILE A 285 -1.23 -22.21 -22.01
N THR A 286 -0.66 -23.36 -21.64
CA THR A 286 -0.30 -24.38 -22.63
C THR A 286 -1.62 -25.00 -23.07
N THR A 287 -2.17 -24.48 -24.16
CA THR A 287 -3.21 -25.15 -24.94
C THR A 287 -2.64 -26.46 -25.45
N THR A 288 -2.88 -27.54 -24.71
CA THR A 288 -2.71 -28.88 -25.27
C THR A 288 -4.03 -29.23 -25.92
N ILE A 289 -4.12 -29.00 -27.23
CA ILE A 289 -5.18 -29.54 -28.06
C ILE A 289 -4.89 -31.04 -28.20
N ARG A 290 -5.81 -31.88 -27.72
CA ARG A 290 -6.00 -33.25 -28.19
C ARG A 290 -7.47 -33.44 -28.51
#